data_AF-J3M7Z2-F1
#
_entry.id   AF-J3M7Z2-F1
#
_cell.length_a   1.000
_cell.length_b   1.000
_cell.length_c   1.000
_cell.angle_alpha   90.00
_cell.angle_beta   90.00
_cell.angle_gamma   90.00
#
_symmetry.space_group_name_H-M   'P 1'
#
loop_
_entity.id
_entity.type
_entity.pdbx_description
1 polymer ?
#
loop_
_entity_poly.entity_id
_entity_poly.type
_entity_poly.pdbx_seq_one_letter_code
_entity_poly.pdbx_strand_id
1 'polypeptide(L)'
;MALSQSTRFGMATAFLGVLSFLLGVVGELKKPPRGTPVRGGRGVVVCEFPPDPTVALGALSAVSAACCAGVGAVAVFFPYNGRPVPRKALFDYTLLYVFFHLAIGITVAGIATTAWGTARASEAMHHVRNVHGDPGYACPTAKTGLLGGAAFLNLDASLFWLLCLMLAGNVREEYFDDGGGGRAVADEAPTC
;
A
#
# COMPACT_ATOMS: atom_id res chain seq x y z
N MET A 1 -7.25 -28.42 -10.66
CA MET A 1 -5.83 -28.23 -10.28
C MET A 1 -5.79 -27.58 -8.90
N ALA A 2 -5.29 -28.29 -7.87
CA ALA A 2 -5.21 -27.72 -6.53
C ALA A 2 -4.02 -26.75 -6.47
N LEU A 3 -4.32 -25.46 -6.60
CA LEU A 3 -3.32 -24.41 -6.46
C LEU A 3 -2.69 -24.51 -5.06
N SER A 4 -1.35 -24.61 -4.98
CA SER A 4 -0.62 -24.64 -3.71
C SER A 4 -0.98 -23.42 -2.87
N GLN A 5 -0.97 -23.56 -1.54
CA GLN A 5 -1.34 -22.46 -0.65
C GLN A 5 -0.48 -21.21 -0.91
N SER A 6 0.78 -21.38 -1.33
CA SER A 6 1.73 -20.29 -1.58
C SER A 6 1.30 -19.43 -2.75
N THR A 7 0.91 -20.09 -3.84
CA THR A 7 0.39 -19.39 -5.02
C THR A 7 -0.93 -18.68 -4.72
N ARG A 8 -1.76 -19.19 -3.79
CA ARG A 8 -3.00 -18.50 -3.37
C ARG A 8 -2.69 -17.20 -2.63
N PHE A 9 -1.77 -17.24 -1.67
CA PHE A 9 -1.37 -16.04 -0.92
C PHE A 9 -0.65 -15.03 -1.82
N GLY A 10 0.22 -15.48 -2.72
CA GLY A 10 0.86 -14.63 -3.72
C GLY A 10 -0.13 -13.95 -4.65
N MET A 11 -1.08 -14.70 -5.23
CA MET A 11 -2.12 -14.11 -6.08
C MET A 11 -3.04 -13.15 -5.32
N ALA A 12 -3.42 -13.48 -4.07
CA ALA A 12 -4.24 -12.59 -3.26
C ALA A 12 -3.51 -11.27 -2.95
N THR A 13 -2.23 -11.35 -2.58
CA THR A 13 -1.37 -10.18 -2.31
C THR A 13 -1.22 -9.31 -3.56
N ALA A 14 -0.93 -9.93 -4.71
CA ALA A 14 -0.83 -9.21 -5.99
C ALA A 14 -2.16 -8.55 -6.39
N PHE A 15 -3.27 -9.28 -6.27
CA PHE A 15 -4.60 -8.77 -6.60
C PHE A 15 -4.98 -7.57 -5.72
N LEU A 16 -4.78 -7.67 -4.41
CA LEU A 16 -5.08 -6.58 -3.47
C LEU A 16 -4.17 -5.37 -3.68
N GLY A 17 -2.88 -5.59 -4.01
CA GLY A 17 -1.93 -4.53 -4.35
C GLY A 17 -2.33 -3.76 -5.60
N VAL A 18 -2.63 -4.48 -6.70
CA VAL A 18 -3.09 -3.87 -7.95
C VAL A 18 -4.44 -3.16 -7.76
N LEU A 19 -5.37 -3.75 -7.00
CA LEU A 19 -6.64 -3.13 -6.68
C LEU A 19 -6.45 -1.82 -5.91
N SER A 20 -5.57 -1.81 -4.90
CA SER A 20 -5.24 -0.60 -4.14
C SER A 20 -4.69 0.50 -5.03
N PHE A 21 -3.77 0.16 -5.96
CA PHE A 21 -3.20 1.09 -6.92
C PHE A 21 -4.26 1.68 -7.86
N LEU A 22 -5.09 0.82 -8.48
CA LEU A 22 -6.13 1.26 -9.41
C LEU A 22 -7.14 2.18 -8.73
N LEU A 23 -7.58 1.84 -7.51
CA LEU A 23 -8.50 2.68 -6.74
C LEU A 23 -7.88 4.04 -6.39
N GLY A 24 -6.59 4.07 -6.05
CA GLY A 24 -5.87 5.32 -5.78
C GLY A 24 -5.73 6.20 -7.02
N VAL A 25 -5.36 5.63 -8.17
CA VAL A 25 -5.26 6.35 -9.45
C VAL A 25 -6.62 6.86 -9.92
N VAL A 26 -7.66 6.02 -9.86
CA VAL A 26 -9.03 6.44 -10.22
C VAL A 26 -9.53 7.53 -9.27
N GLY A 27 -9.23 7.44 -7.98
CA GLY A 27 -9.54 8.47 -6.99
C GLY A 27 -8.89 9.82 -7.31
N GLU A 28 -7.67 9.81 -7.83
CA GLU A 28 -6.96 11.02 -8.28
C GLU A 28 -7.52 11.56 -9.61
N LEU A 29 -7.85 10.69 -10.57
CA LEU A 29 -8.41 11.09 -11.86
C LEU A 29 -9.84 11.63 -11.76
N LYS A 30 -10.64 11.13 -10.81
CA LYS A 30 -12.02 11.57 -10.58
C LYS A 30 -12.13 12.82 -9.70
N LYS A 31 -11.02 13.48 -9.35
CA LYS A 31 -11.07 14.79 -8.68
C LYS A 31 -11.77 15.82 -9.56
N PRO A 32 -12.71 16.61 -9.02
CA PRO A 32 -13.49 17.55 -9.81
C PRO A 32 -12.59 18.71 -10.30
N PRO A 33 -12.70 19.10 -11.58
CA PRO A 33 -11.96 20.21 -12.13
C PRO A 33 -12.63 21.53 -11.73
N ARG A 34 -12.14 22.13 -10.64
CA ARG A 34 -12.54 23.47 -10.11
C ARG A 34 -13.99 23.54 -9.61
N GLY A 35 -14.17 24.14 -8.43
CA GLY A 35 -15.50 24.47 -7.91
C GLY A 35 -16.07 25.63 -8.70
N THR A 36 -17.38 25.62 -8.98
CA THR A 36 -18.04 26.76 -9.61
C THR A 36 -18.32 27.82 -8.55
N PRO A 37 -17.83 29.06 -8.71
CA PRO A 37 -18.14 30.14 -7.78
C PRO A 37 -19.60 30.56 -7.98
N VAL A 38 -20.46 30.24 -7.02
CA VAL A 38 -21.83 30.75 -6.95
C VAL A 38 -21.78 32.08 -6.19
N ARG A 39 -21.98 33.18 -6.92
CA ARG A 39 -22.09 34.52 -6.31
C ARG A 39 -23.45 34.64 -5.64
N GLY A 40 -23.47 34.56 -4.31
CA GLY A 40 -24.65 34.91 -3.51
C GLY A 40 -24.90 36.42 -3.58
N GLY A 41 -26.17 36.83 -3.61
CA GLY A 41 -26.62 38.22 -3.85
C GLY A 41 -26.20 39.32 -2.85
N ARG A 42 -25.10 39.17 -2.11
CA ARG A 42 -24.54 40.15 -1.15
C ARG A 42 -23.01 40.22 -1.15
N GLY A 43 -22.35 40.03 -2.31
CA GLY A 43 -20.88 40.10 -2.40
C GLY A 43 -20.16 38.91 -1.75
N VAL A 44 -20.89 37.81 -1.53
CA VAL A 44 -20.38 36.56 -0.98
C VAL A 44 -20.20 35.55 -2.10
N VAL A 45 -19.05 34.88 -2.13
CA VAL A 45 -18.81 33.74 -3.02
C VAL A 45 -18.91 32.45 -2.20
N VAL A 46 -19.82 31.57 -2.61
CA VAL A 46 -19.88 30.17 -2.14
C VAL A 46 -19.39 29.30 -3.29
N CYS A 47 -18.39 28.48 -3.02
CA CYS A 47 -17.88 27.56 -4.01
C CYS A 47 -18.63 26.24 -3.87
N GLU A 48 -19.40 25.90 -4.90
CA GLU A 48 -20.10 24.62 -4.96
C GLU A 48 -19.20 23.60 -5.67
N PHE A 49 -18.96 22.48 -4.98
CA PHE A 49 -18.25 21.33 -5.52
C PHE A 49 -19.22 20.17 -5.69
N PRO A 50 -19.14 19.43 -6.80
CA PRO A 50 -19.91 18.20 -6.97
C PRO A 50 -19.48 17.14 -5.93
N PRO A 51 -20.33 16.13 -5.67
CA PRO A 51 -20.01 15.06 -4.72
C PRO A 51 -18.75 14.28 -5.17
N ASP A 52 -17.74 14.27 -4.31
CA ASP A 52 -16.42 13.72 -4.63
C ASP A 52 -16.27 12.25 -4.18
N PRO A 53 -16.20 11.28 -5.12
CA PRO A 53 -15.98 9.88 -4.77
C PRO A 53 -14.55 9.61 -4.26
N THR A 54 -13.65 10.60 -4.35
CA THR A 54 -12.23 10.49 -3.99
C THR A 54 -12.01 10.04 -2.54
N VAL A 55 -12.86 10.45 -1.60
CA VAL A 55 -12.75 10.03 -0.19
C VAL A 55 -13.04 8.53 -0.04
N ALA A 56 -14.12 8.05 -0.66
CA ALA A 56 -14.49 6.64 -0.63
C ALA A 56 -13.46 5.76 -1.36
N LEU A 57 -12.98 6.21 -2.53
CA LEU A 57 -11.96 5.50 -3.31
C LEU A 57 -10.61 5.46 -2.58
N GLY A 58 -10.21 6.55 -1.94
CA GLY A 58 -9.01 6.60 -1.11
C GLY A 58 -9.11 5.70 0.12
N ALA A 59 -10.25 5.67 0.80
CA ALA A 59 -10.48 4.77 1.93
C ALA A 59 -10.44 3.29 1.50
N LEU A 60 -11.08 2.93 0.39
CA LEU A 60 -11.03 1.58 -0.17
C LEU A 60 -9.61 1.18 -0.60
N SER A 61 -8.84 2.12 -1.16
CA SER A 61 -7.42 1.92 -1.50
C SER A 61 -6.57 1.64 -0.24
N ALA A 62 -6.78 2.39 0.84
CA ALA A 62 -6.08 2.17 2.11
C ALA A 62 -6.46 0.83 2.77
N VAL A 63 -7.75 0.47 2.77
CA VAL A 63 -8.22 -0.82 3.31
C VAL A 63 -7.65 -1.99 2.52
N SER A 64 -7.67 -1.92 1.19
CA SER A 64 -7.09 -2.97 0.34
C SER A 64 -5.57 -3.10 0.53
N ALA A 65 -4.84 -2.00 0.72
CA ALA A 65 -3.41 -2.03 1.08
C ALA A 65 -3.18 -2.67 2.46
N ALA A 66 -4.00 -2.36 3.46
CA ALA A 66 -3.92 -2.97 4.78
C ALA A 66 -4.21 -4.48 4.72
N CYS A 67 -5.22 -4.90 3.96
CA CYS A 67 -5.51 -6.32 3.72
C CYS A 67 -4.35 -7.01 3.00
N CYS A 68 -3.75 -6.36 1.99
CA CYS A 68 -2.58 -6.86 1.27
C CYS A 68 -1.42 -7.13 2.23
N ALA A 69 -1.10 -6.17 3.10
CA ALA A 69 -0.05 -6.30 4.10
C ALA A 69 -0.36 -7.39 5.14
N GLY A 70 -1.62 -7.49 5.59
CA GLY A 70 -2.05 -8.54 6.50
C GLY A 70 -1.88 -9.93 5.89
N VAL A 71 -2.32 -10.12 4.64
CA VAL A 71 -2.16 -11.37 3.89
C VAL A 71 -0.68 -11.67 3.65
N GLY A 72 0.11 -10.67 3.26
CA GLY A 72 1.55 -10.79 3.05
C GLY A 72 2.29 -11.23 4.32
N ALA A 73 2.01 -10.59 5.45
CA ALA A 73 2.59 -10.93 6.74
C ALA A 73 2.21 -12.35 7.17
N VAL A 74 0.93 -12.73 7.06
CA VAL A 74 0.48 -14.09 7.38
C VAL A 74 1.18 -15.11 6.49
N ALA A 75 1.32 -14.84 5.18
CA ALA A 75 1.95 -15.76 4.23
C ALA A 75 3.45 -16.00 4.49
N VAL A 76 4.14 -15.04 5.10
CA VAL A 76 5.54 -15.18 5.54
C VAL A 76 5.66 -16.13 6.74
N PHE A 77 4.67 -16.18 7.63
CA PHE A 77 4.69 -17.05 8.80
C PHE A 77 3.92 -18.37 8.64
N PHE A 78 3.07 -18.50 7.62
CA PHE A 78 2.25 -19.69 7.46
C PHE A 78 3.08 -20.90 6.98
N PRO A 79 2.91 -22.09 7.61
CA PRO A 79 3.62 -23.29 7.20
C PRO A 79 3.13 -23.78 5.82
N TYR A 80 4.07 -24.02 4.90
CA TYR A 80 3.79 -24.74 3.66
C TYR A 80 4.08 -26.23 3.86
N ASN A 81 3.18 -27.09 3.40
CA ASN A 81 3.29 -28.56 3.52
C ASN A 81 3.40 -29.10 4.97
N GLY A 82 2.76 -28.43 5.94
CA GLY A 82 2.56 -28.96 7.29
C GLY A 82 3.76 -28.89 8.24
N ARG A 83 4.88 -28.30 7.82
CA ARG A 83 6.05 -28.07 8.69
C ARG A 83 6.27 -26.57 8.92
N PRO A 84 6.09 -26.07 10.15
CA PRO A 84 6.42 -24.69 10.48
C PRO A 84 7.93 -24.50 10.61
N VAL A 85 8.46 -23.41 10.06
CA VAL A 85 9.86 -22.99 10.27
C VAL A 85 9.90 -22.01 11.45
N PRO A 86 10.83 -22.20 12.42
CA PRO A 86 10.96 -21.29 13.56
C PRO A 86 11.32 -19.88 13.10
N ARG A 87 10.67 -18.86 13.68
CA ARG A 87 10.88 -17.44 13.32
C ARG A 87 12.35 -17.01 13.39
N LYS A 88 13.12 -17.62 14.30
CA LYS A 88 14.56 -17.36 14.44
C LYS A 88 15.33 -17.73 13.17
N ALA A 89 15.06 -18.89 12.57
CA ALA A 89 15.69 -19.30 11.32
C ALA A 89 15.26 -18.42 10.14
N LEU A 90 14.00 -17.97 10.15
CA LEU A 90 13.49 -17.09 9.11
C LEU A 90 14.17 -15.71 9.11
N PHE A 91 14.38 -15.13 10.29
CA PHE A 91 15.00 -13.81 10.45
C PHE A 91 16.53 -13.82 10.53
N ASP A 92 17.16 -14.99 10.59
CA ASP A 92 18.62 -15.12 10.45
C ASP A 92 19.07 -14.71 9.04
N TYR A 93 18.20 -14.90 8.05
CA TYR A 93 18.43 -14.43 6.69
C TYR A 93 18.26 -12.90 6.59
N THR A 94 19.39 -12.19 6.59
CA THR A 94 19.48 -10.71 6.59
C THR A 94 18.57 -10.06 5.56
N LEU A 95 18.50 -10.63 4.35
CA LEU A 95 17.78 -10.05 3.24
C LEU A 95 16.25 -10.13 3.49
N LEU A 96 15.73 -11.24 4.03
CA LEU A 96 14.32 -11.33 4.42
C LEU A 96 13.99 -10.38 5.58
N TYR A 97 14.88 -10.27 6.57
CA TYR A 97 14.71 -9.34 7.70
C TYR A 97 14.57 -7.88 7.22
N VAL A 98 15.47 -7.44 6.34
CA VAL A 98 15.48 -6.07 5.79
C VAL A 98 14.22 -5.81 4.94
N PHE A 99 13.89 -6.70 4.00
CA PHE A 99 12.71 -6.52 3.14
C PHE A 99 11.41 -6.58 3.93
N PHE A 100 11.32 -7.37 4.99
CA PHE A 100 10.14 -7.43 5.84
C PHE A 100 9.91 -6.11 6.58
N HIS A 101 10.96 -5.48 7.11
CA HIS A 101 10.87 -4.19 7.78
C HIS A 101 10.56 -3.07 6.78
N LEU A 102 11.15 -3.12 5.59
CA LEU A 102 10.88 -2.19 4.51
C LEU A 102 9.41 -2.29 4.03
N ALA A 103 8.89 -3.51 3.88
CA ALA A 103 7.49 -3.75 3.53
C ALA A 103 6.53 -3.13 4.55
N ILE A 104 6.81 -3.29 5.85
CA ILE A 104 6.03 -2.66 6.93
C ILE A 104 6.12 -1.14 6.83
N GLY A 105 7.34 -0.58 6.71
CA GLY A 105 7.55 0.86 6.66
C GLY A 105 6.82 1.53 5.49
N ILE A 106 6.92 0.94 4.29
CA ILE A 106 6.28 1.49 3.09
C ILE A 106 4.77 1.30 3.13
N THR A 107 4.27 0.17 3.68
CA THR A 107 2.83 0.00 3.91
C THR A 107 2.27 1.10 4.81
N VAL A 108 2.93 1.36 5.95
CA VAL A 108 2.51 2.40 6.90
C VAL A 108 2.57 3.77 6.24
N ALA A 109 3.64 4.08 5.51
CA ALA A 109 3.77 5.34 4.78
C ALA A 109 2.69 5.51 3.70
N GLY A 110 2.38 4.45 2.94
CA GLY A 110 1.33 4.45 1.93
C GLY A 110 -0.07 4.67 2.53
N ILE A 111 -0.42 3.95 3.61
CA ILE A 111 -1.68 4.14 4.32
C ILE A 111 -1.76 5.55 4.92
N ALA A 112 -0.69 6.02 5.57
CA ALA A 112 -0.65 7.34 6.20
C ALA A 112 -0.80 8.47 5.17
N THR A 113 -0.12 8.38 4.03
CA THR A 113 -0.25 9.36 2.94
C THR A 113 -1.62 9.32 2.27
N THR A 114 -2.23 8.13 2.14
CA THR A 114 -3.62 7.98 1.65
C THR A 114 -4.63 8.60 2.63
N ALA A 115 -4.49 8.33 3.93
CA ALA A 115 -5.32 8.89 4.98
C ALA A 115 -5.16 10.41 5.08
N TRP A 116 -3.93 10.92 4.96
CA TRP A 116 -3.66 12.35 4.91
C TRP A 116 -4.32 13.01 3.69
N GLY A 117 -4.17 12.41 2.51
CA GLY A 117 -4.78 12.93 1.28
C GLY A 117 -6.31 12.98 1.35
N THR A 118 -6.95 11.97 1.94
CA THR A 118 -8.41 11.92 2.12
C THR A 118 -8.89 12.89 3.20
N ALA A 119 -8.19 13.01 4.33
CA ALA A 119 -8.50 13.97 5.38
C ALA A 119 -8.34 15.42 4.90
N ARG A 120 -7.27 15.71 4.14
CA ARG A 120 -7.07 17.04 3.56
C ARG A 120 -8.12 17.35 2.49
N ALA A 121 -8.57 16.35 1.74
CA ALA A 121 -9.65 16.53 0.77
C ALA A 121 -10.97 16.87 1.47
N SER A 122 -11.32 16.19 2.56
CA SER A 122 -12.54 16.51 3.32
C SER A 122 -12.46 17.88 3.99
N GLU A 123 -11.32 18.25 4.58
CA GLU A 123 -11.11 19.56 5.20
C GLU A 123 -11.17 20.70 4.17
N ALA A 124 -10.57 20.52 3.00
CA ALA A 124 -10.66 21.50 1.91
C ALA A 124 -12.12 21.74 1.49
N MET A 125 -12.94 20.68 1.42
CA MET A 125 -14.37 20.82 1.11
C MET A 125 -15.13 21.62 2.18
N HIS A 126 -14.80 21.42 3.46
CA HIS A 126 -15.38 22.20 4.55
C HIS A 126 -14.99 23.68 4.48
N HIS A 127 -13.73 23.98 4.21
CA HIS A 127 -13.25 25.36 4.10
C HIS A 127 -13.87 26.10 2.91
N VAL A 128 -14.13 25.40 1.81
CA VAL A 128 -14.61 26.03 0.57
C VAL A 128 -16.14 26.18 0.51
N ARG A 129 -16.90 25.35 1.24
CA ARG A 129 -18.32 25.61 1.52
C ARG A 129 -18.54 26.80 2.47
N ASN A 130 -17.47 27.31 3.08
CA ASN A 130 -17.54 28.47 3.94
C ASN A 130 -17.69 29.75 3.09
N VAL A 131 -18.47 30.70 3.59
CA VAL A 131 -18.81 31.96 2.92
C VAL A 131 -17.56 32.84 2.83
N HIS A 132 -17.08 33.11 1.61
CA HIS A 132 -15.98 34.05 1.39
C HIS A 132 -16.57 35.43 1.10
N GLY A 133 -16.22 36.42 1.91
CA GLY A 133 -16.66 37.82 1.75
C GLY A 133 -15.89 38.61 0.68
N ASP A 134 -15.06 37.93 -0.12
CA ASP A 134 -14.27 38.55 -1.18
C ASP A 134 -14.89 38.20 -2.55
N PRO A 135 -15.41 39.20 -3.30
CA PRO A 135 -16.01 39.00 -4.63
C PRO A 135 -15.00 38.56 -5.71
N GLY A 136 -13.69 38.63 -5.44
CA GLY A 136 -12.61 38.16 -6.30
C GLY A 136 -12.07 36.76 -5.98
N TYR A 137 -12.64 36.05 -4.98
CA TYR A 137 -12.10 34.77 -4.54
C TYR A 137 -12.23 33.68 -5.61
N ALA A 138 -11.10 33.18 -6.11
CA ALA A 138 -11.04 32.05 -7.03
C ALA A 138 -11.09 30.73 -6.24
N CYS A 139 -12.12 29.91 -6.45
CA CYS A 139 -12.25 28.61 -5.80
C CYS A 139 -11.02 27.74 -6.06
N PRO A 140 -10.29 27.28 -5.01
CA PRO A 140 -9.05 26.54 -5.17
C PRO A 140 -9.29 25.19 -5.84
N THR A 141 -8.32 24.73 -6.62
CA THR A 141 -8.34 23.41 -7.24
C THR A 141 -7.95 22.33 -6.23
N ALA A 142 -8.74 21.27 -6.12
CA ALA A 142 -8.44 20.12 -5.27
C ALA A 142 -7.38 19.15 -5.84
N LYS A 143 -6.80 19.42 -7.03
CA LYS A 143 -5.86 18.52 -7.71
C LYS A 143 -4.48 18.56 -7.06
N THR A 144 -4.36 17.83 -5.97
CA THR A 144 -3.12 17.53 -5.27
C THR A 144 -2.66 16.14 -5.72
N GLY A 145 -1.56 16.01 -6.45
CA GLY A 145 -1.02 14.71 -6.91
C GLY A 145 -0.63 13.72 -5.80
N LEU A 146 -0.98 14.03 -4.56
CA LEU A 146 -0.72 13.30 -3.34
C LEU A 146 -1.36 11.91 -3.31
N LEU A 147 -2.61 11.73 -3.79
CA LEU A 147 -3.22 10.39 -3.81
C LEU A 147 -2.58 9.50 -4.88
N GLY A 148 -2.13 10.09 -6.00
CA GLY A 148 -1.32 9.39 -6.98
C GLY A 148 -0.01 8.88 -6.37
N GLY A 149 0.69 9.73 -5.62
CA GLY A 149 1.90 9.33 -4.88
C GLY A 149 1.64 8.24 -3.84
N ALA A 150 0.54 8.35 -3.08
CA ALA A 150 0.14 7.34 -2.11
C ALA A 150 -0.20 5.99 -2.79
N ALA A 151 -0.83 6.01 -3.96
CA ALA A 151 -1.13 4.81 -4.73
C ALA A 151 0.16 4.09 -5.18
N PHE A 152 1.19 4.83 -5.58
CA PHE A 152 2.50 4.26 -5.89
C PHE A 152 3.17 3.63 -4.67
N LEU A 153 3.11 4.26 -3.50
CA LEU A 153 3.63 3.69 -2.26
C LEU A 153 2.89 2.39 -1.88
N ASN A 154 1.57 2.33 -2.05
CA ASN A 154 0.79 1.12 -1.79
C ASN A 154 1.14 -0.01 -2.78
N LEU A 155 1.40 0.32 -4.05
CA LEU A 155 1.87 -0.65 -5.04
C LEU A 155 3.25 -1.18 -4.66
N ASP A 156 4.18 -0.30 -4.30
CA ASP A 156 5.55 -0.66 -3.92
C ASP A 156 5.55 -1.55 -2.66
N ALA A 157 4.73 -1.22 -1.66
CA ALA A 157 4.50 -2.07 -0.49
C ALA A 157 4.07 -3.50 -0.89
N SER A 158 3.13 -3.64 -1.84
CA SER A 158 2.68 -4.95 -2.29
C SER A 158 3.77 -5.76 -2.99
N LEU A 159 4.68 -5.09 -3.72
CA LEU A 159 5.83 -5.73 -4.33
C LEU A 159 6.81 -6.22 -3.26
N PHE A 160 7.08 -5.42 -2.24
CA PHE A 160 7.92 -5.87 -1.11
C PHE A 160 7.31 -7.04 -0.35
N TRP A 161 5.99 -7.09 -0.18
CA TRP A 161 5.33 -8.27 0.37
C TRP A 161 5.53 -9.50 -0.52
N LEU A 162 5.36 -9.39 -1.84
CA LEU A 162 5.62 -10.50 -2.77
C LEU A 162 7.08 -10.97 -2.74
N LEU A 163 8.04 -10.04 -2.64
CA LEU A 163 9.45 -10.38 -2.46
C LEU A 163 9.67 -11.14 -1.15
N CYS A 164 9.06 -10.71 -0.05
CA CYS A 164 9.12 -11.44 1.23
C CYS A 164 8.54 -12.85 1.11
N LEU A 165 7.45 -13.05 0.37
CA LEU A 165 6.89 -14.39 0.12
C LEU A 165 7.86 -15.27 -0.66
N MET A 166 8.51 -14.74 -1.69
CA MET A 166 9.51 -15.48 -2.49
C MET A 166 10.72 -15.87 -1.64
N LEU A 167 11.28 -14.92 -0.90
CA LEU A 167 12.44 -15.14 -0.03
C LEU A 167 12.13 -16.13 1.10
N ALA A 168 10.94 -16.03 1.68
CA ALA A 168 10.46 -17.01 2.64
C ALA A 168 10.25 -18.40 2.01
N GLY A 169 10.07 -18.50 0.69
CA GLY A 169 10.14 -19.77 -0.03
C GLY A 169 11.55 -20.36 0.00
N ASN A 170 12.53 -19.57 -0.47
CA ASN A 170 13.93 -19.99 -0.54
C ASN A 170 14.50 -20.40 0.83
N VAL A 171 14.30 -19.59 1.87
CA VAL A 171 14.80 -19.89 3.23
C VAL A 171 14.20 -21.19 3.78
N ARG A 172 12.95 -21.49 3.44
CA ARG A 172 12.31 -22.73 3.90
C ARG A 172 12.87 -23.94 3.15
N GLU A 173 13.09 -23.83 1.85
CA GLU A 173 13.74 -24.89 1.06
C GLU A 173 15.12 -25.20 1.62
N GLU A 174 15.95 -24.18 1.84
CA GLU A 174 17.28 -24.31 2.45
C GLU A 174 17.23 -24.93 3.85
N TYR A 175 16.31 -24.48 4.72
CA TYR A 175 16.14 -25.04 6.06
C TYR A 175 15.73 -26.52 6.07
N PHE A 176 14.90 -26.96 5.11
CA PHE A 176 14.48 -28.35 5.01
C PHE A 176 15.52 -29.24 4.32
N ASP A 177 16.33 -28.70 3.41
CA ASP A 177 17.43 -29.40 2.77
C ASP A 177 18.58 -29.64 3.77
N ASP A 178 18.96 -28.60 4.54
CA ASP A 178 19.96 -28.68 5.61
C ASP A 178 19.57 -29.67 6.72
N GLY A 179 18.28 -29.88 6.96
CA GLY A 179 17.76 -30.86 7.92
C GLY A 179 17.75 -32.31 7.42
N GLY A 180 17.97 -32.53 6.11
CA GLY A 180 17.93 -33.83 5.44
C GLY A 180 19.24 -34.27 4.78
N GLY A 181 20.18 -33.37 4.57
CA GLY A 181 21.49 -33.66 3.97
C GLY A 181 22.51 -32.62 4.44
N GLY A 182 23.60 -33.08 5.05
CA GLY A 182 24.60 -32.20 5.64
C GLY A 182 25.23 -31.25 4.62
N ARG A 183 25.46 -30.01 5.07
CA ARG A 183 26.45 -29.03 4.58
C ARG A 183 27.27 -29.51 3.38
N ALA A 184 26.79 -29.18 2.19
CA ALA A 184 27.63 -28.91 1.04
C ALA A 184 27.12 -27.56 0.52
N VAL A 185 27.86 -26.46 0.66
CA VAL A 185 28.93 -26.12 -0.27
C VAL A 185 29.93 -25.15 0.36
N ALA A 186 31.21 -25.54 0.23
CA ALA A 186 32.46 -24.79 0.05
C ALA A 186 32.88 -23.76 1.11
N ASP A 187 34.00 -23.94 1.81
CA ASP A 187 35.38 -23.92 1.29
C ASP A 187 35.68 -22.66 0.49
N GLU A 188 36.01 -21.59 1.21
CA GLU A 188 37.06 -20.69 0.78
C GLU A 188 38.02 -20.54 1.96
N ALA A 189 38.87 -21.55 2.15
CA ALA A 189 40.12 -21.39 2.87
C ALA A 189 41.13 -20.66 1.96
N PRO A 190 41.71 -19.53 2.37
CA PRO A 190 43.04 -19.19 1.91
C PRO A 190 44.04 -19.95 2.79
N THR A 191 44.70 -20.93 2.18
CA THR A 191 45.96 -21.50 2.69
C THR A 191 47.03 -20.41 2.78
N CYS A 192 47.66 -20.33 3.95
CA CYS A 192 48.96 -19.69 4.29
C CYS A 192 49.18 -18.21 3.91
#